data_AF-A0A3N5UAN4-F1
#
_entry.id   AF-A0A3N5UAN4-F1
#
_cell.length_a   1.000
_cell.length_b   1.000
_cell.length_c   1.000
_cell.angle_alpha   90.00
_cell.angle_beta   90.00
_cell.angle_gamma   90.00
#
_symmetry.space_group_name_H-M   'P 1'
#
loop_
_entity.id
_entity.type
_entity.pdbx_description
1 polymer ?
#
loop_
_entity_poly.entity_id
_entity_poly.type
_entity_poly.pdbx_seq_one_letter_code
_entity_poly.pdbx_strand_id
1 'polypeptide(L)'
;MNDVAAMLGHWQLDSNGVREQVYRAATPRERERWHALWLLAQGWSAAQVAKALGRDDHTIADWLERFRQKGPAGLAFEQTGGSPPPSTRPNRPS
;
A
#
# COMPACT_ATOMS: atom_id res chain seq x y z
N MET A 1 22.62 0.34 0.70
CA MET A 1 21.65 1.38 1.12
C MET A 1 20.26 0.83 0.84
N ASN A 2 19.34 0.88 1.82
CA ASN A 2 18.00 0.27 1.70
C ASN A 2 17.22 0.96 0.56
N ASP A 3 16.83 0.21 -0.49
CA ASP A 3 16.07 0.75 -1.65
C ASP A 3 14.83 1.53 -1.20
N VAL A 4 14.18 1.03 -0.15
CA VAL A 4 13.01 1.65 0.48
C VAL A 4 13.34 3.02 1.07
N ALA A 5 14.50 3.20 1.71
CA ALA A 5 14.88 4.47 2.33
C ALA A 5 15.14 5.56 1.28
N ALA A 6 15.76 5.20 0.14
CA ALA A 6 15.95 6.12 -0.98
C ALA A 6 14.60 6.52 -1.59
N MET A 7 13.68 5.56 -1.75
CA MET A 7 12.32 5.81 -2.22
C MET A 7 11.53 6.71 -1.27
N LEU A 8 11.65 6.54 0.04
CA LEU A 8 11.03 7.46 1.01
C LEU A 8 11.58 8.88 0.86
N GLY A 9 12.91 9.01 0.72
CA GLY A 9 13.56 10.31 0.53
C GLY A 9 13.09 11.05 -0.73
N HIS A 10 12.80 10.33 -1.82
CA HIS A 10 12.20 10.92 -3.03
C HIS A 10 10.88 11.64 -2.75
N TRP A 11 10.07 11.10 -1.84
CA TRP A 11 8.80 11.66 -1.39
C TRP A 11 8.94 12.58 -0.17
N GLN A 12 10.15 13.03 0.16
CA GLN A 12 10.45 13.86 1.34
C GLN A 12 9.98 13.22 2.65
N LEU A 13 10.01 11.89 2.71
CA LEU A 13 9.71 11.11 3.91
C LEU A 13 10.97 10.43 4.44
N ASP A 14 11.03 10.35 5.76
CA ASP A 14 11.98 9.53 6.49
C ASP A 14 11.25 8.48 7.35
N SER A 15 11.98 7.55 7.93
CA SER A 15 11.40 6.47 8.74
C SER A 15 10.54 6.96 9.91
N ASN A 16 10.86 8.11 10.51
CA ASN A 16 10.04 8.70 11.56
C ASN A 16 8.76 9.31 10.98
N GLY A 17 8.86 10.03 9.85
CA GLY A 17 7.70 10.51 9.10
C GLY A 17 6.71 9.40 8.74
N VAL A 18 7.22 8.25 8.28
CA VAL A 18 6.37 7.06 7.99
C VAL A 18 5.72 6.53 9.27
N ARG A 19 6.45 6.46 10.38
CA ARG A 19 5.91 6.02 11.68
C ARG A 19 4.78 6.94 12.17
N GLU A 20 4.94 8.25 12.02
CA GLU A 20 3.89 9.23 12.35
C GLU A 20 2.61 8.98 11.54
N GLN A 21 2.73 8.62 10.27
CA GLN A 21 1.56 8.26 9.45
C GLN A 21 0.84 7.02 9.95
N VAL A 22 1.54 6.03 10.53
CA VAL A 22 0.89 4.87 11.18
C VAL A 22 -0.04 5.34 12.28
N TYR A 23 0.39 6.30 13.12
CA TYR A 23 -0.43 6.80 14.22
C TYR A 23 -1.56 7.74 13.76
N ARG A 24 -1.34 8.50 12.68
CA ARG A 24 -2.31 9.47 12.14
C ARG A 24 -3.32 8.90 11.16
N ALA A 25 -3.06 7.71 10.62
CA ALA A 25 -3.91 7.08 9.62
C ALA A 25 -5.38 7.01 10.07
N ALA A 26 -6.27 7.53 9.21
CA ALA A 26 -7.68 7.69 9.49
C ALA A 26 -8.45 6.35 9.54
N THR A 27 -7.96 5.34 8.81
CA THR A 27 -8.59 4.02 8.74
C THR A 27 -7.64 2.90 9.18
N PRO A 28 -8.15 1.78 9.72
CA PRO A 28 -7.32 0.62 10.04
C PRO A 28 -6.55 0.07 8.84
N ARG A 29 -7.14 0.14 7.64
CA ARG A 29 -6.51 -0.35 6.40
C ARG A 29 -5.36 0.54 5.95
N GLU A 30 -5.51 1.85 6.04
CA GLU A 30 -4.44 2.80 5.75
C GLU A 30 -3.31 2.67 6.79
N ARG A 31 -3.66 2.49 8.07
CA ARG A 31 -2.69 2.23 9.15
C ARG A 31 -1.85 0.98 8.88
N GLU A 32 -2.51 -0.11 8.50
CA GLU A 32 -1.85 -1.37 8.15
C GLU A 32 -0.84 -1.19 7.01
N ARG A 33 -1.21 -0.43 5.97
CA ARG A 33 -0.33 -0.12 4.83
C ARG A 33 0.87 0.73 5.21
N TRP A 34 0.66 1.78 6.01
CA TRP A 34 1.76 2.57 6.56
C TRP A 34 2.68 1.73 7.44
N HIS A 35 2.12 0.82 8.23
CA HIS A 35 2.89 -0.05 9.10
C HIS A 35 3.77 -1.03 8.29
N ALA A 36 3.25 -1.56 7.18
CA ALA A 36 4.03 -2.38 6.25
C ALA A 36 5.25 -1.62 5.72
N LEU A 37 5.06 -0.39 5.24
CA LEU A 37 6.15 0.45 4.74
C LEU A 37 7.18 0.82 5.81
N TRP A 38 6.72 1.07 7.03
CA TRP A 38 7.63 1.32 8.15
C TRP A 38 8.52 0.10 8.42
N LEU A 39 7.97 -1.11 8.48
CA LEU A 39 8.74 -2.35 8.69
C LEU A 39 9.71 -2.63 7.54
N LEU A 40 9.30 -2.41 6.29
CA LEU A 40 10.18 -2.50 5.12
C LEU A 40 11.35 -1.52 5.23
N ALA A 41 11.10 -0.28 5.68
CA ALA A 41 12.14 0.71 5.91
C ALA A 41 13.11 0.31 7.05
N GLN A 42 12.65 -0.47 8.04
CA GLN A 42 13.50 -1.08 9.06
C GLN A 42 14.34 -2.26 8.54
N GLY A 43 14.25 -2.60 7.25
CA GLY A 43 15.02 -3.69 6.63
C GLY A 43 14.36 -5.06 6.72
N TRP A 44 13.08 -5.13 7.08
CA TRP A 44 12.33 -6.38 7.01
C TRP A 44 12.05 -6.73 5.54
N SER A 45 12.10 -8.02 5.22
CA SER A 45 11.67 -8.52 3.89
C SER A 45 10.15 -8.51 3.77
N ALA A 46 9.63 -8.47 2.53
CA ALA A 46 8.19 -8.52 2.26
C ALA A 46 7.51 -9.74 2.92
N ALA A 47 8.17 -10.91 2.90
CA ALA A 47 7.66 -12.12 3.54
C ALA A 47 7.56 -11.99 5.08
N GLN A 48 8.56 -11.39 5.74
CA GLN A 48 8.52 -11.15 7.18
C GLN A 48 7.40 -10.17 7.56
N VAL A 49 7.22 -9.11 6.77
CA VAL A 49 6.15 -8.13 6.95
C VAL A 49 4.78 -8.77 6.74
N ALA A 50 4.63 -9.55 5.67
CA ALA A 50 3.39 -10.24 5.34
C ALA A 50 2.97 -11.19 6.48
N LYS A 51 3.91 -11.98 7.00
CA LYS A 51 3.68 -12.83 8.17
C LYS A 51 3.28 -12.02 9.42
N ALA A 52 3.95 -10.90 9.68
CA ALA A 52 3.65 -10.06 10.85
C ALA A 52 2.27 -9.40 10.78
N LEU A 53 1.80 -9.05 9.58
CA LEU A 53 0.52 -8.38 9.34
C LEU A 53 -0.62 -9.35 8.95
N GLY A 54 -0.35 -10.65 8.86
CA GLY A 54 -1.34 -11.64 8.43
C GLY A 54 -1.79 -11.44 6.97
N ARG A 55 -0.87 -11.04 6.10
CA ARG A 55 -1.08 -10.80 4.66
C ARG A 55 -0.24 -11.73 3.80
N ASP A 56 -0.49 -11.67 2.49
CA ASP A 56 0.32 -12.29 1.46
C ASP A 56 1.48 -11.35 1.05
N ASP A 57 2.62 -11.92 0.68
CA ASP A 57 3.83 -11.17 0.32
C ASP A 57 3.65 -10.35 -0.96
N HIS A 58 2.87 -10.82 -1.95
CA HIS A 58 2.52 -10.03 -3.13
C HIS A 58 1.69 -8.80 -2.76
N THR A 59 0.85 -8.89 -1.72
CA THR A 59 0.08 -7.73 -1.25
C THR A 59 1.01 -6.65 -0.69
N ILE A 60 2.04 -7.05 0.05
CA ILE A 60 3.05 -6.12 0.56
C ILE A 60 3.84 -5.50 -0.59
N ALA A 61 4.22 -6.29 -1.59
CA ALA A 61 4.91 -5.81 -2.79
C ALA A 61 4.06 -4.82 -3.60
N ASP A 62 2.76 -5.09 -3.77
CA ASP A 62 1.81 -4.18 -4.43
C ASP A 62 1.70 -2.83 -3.70
N TRP A 63 1.66 -2.83 -2.36
CA TRP A 63 1.64 -1.58 -1.60
C TRP A 63 2.93 -0.78 -1.74
N LEU A 64 4.08 -1.47 -1.69
CA LEU A 64 5.38 -0.83 -1.91
C LEU A 64 5.45 -0.21 -3.31
N GLU A 65 4.99 -0.93 -4.33
CA GLU A 65 5.00 -0.45 -5.71
C GLU A 65 4.04 0.72 -5.92
N ARG A 66 2.83 0.67 -5.34
CA ARG A 66 1.90 1.81 -5.38
C ARG A 66 2.48 3.05 -4.71
N PHE A 67 3.18 2.87 -3.58
CA PHE A 67 3.86 3.98 -2.93
C PHE A 67 5.03 4.50 -3.77
N ARG A 68 5.82 3.62 -4.40
CA ARG A 68 6.89 4.04 -5.31
C ARG A 68 6.34 4.94 -6.43
N GLN A 69 5.19 4.58 -7.00
CA GLN A 69 4.57 5.31 -8.12
C GLN A 69 3.81 6.58 -7.71
N LYS A 70 3.08 6.54 -6.59
CA LYS A 70 2.11 7.59 -6.21
C LYS A 70 2.42 8.27 -4.87
N GLY A 71 3.48 7.86 -4.20
CA GLY A 71 3.85 8.33 -2.87
C GLY A 71 2.78 8.00 -1.82
N PRO A 72 2.61 8.86 -0.80
CA PRO A 72 1.61 8.69 0.27
C PRO A 72 0.18 8.41 -0.24
N ALA A 73 -0.20 9.03 -1.36
CA ALA A 73 -1.52 8.83 -1.96
C ALA A 73 -1.77 7.38 -2.41
N GLY A 74 -0.71 6.61 -2.73
CA GLY A 74 -0.81 5.20 -3.09
C GLY A 74 -1.25 4.29 -1.94
N LEU A 75 -1.10 4.74 -0.69
CA LEU A 75 -1.50 3.99 0.51
C LEU A 75 -2.84 4.45 1.07
N ALA A 76 -3.24 5.68 0.76
CA ALA A 76 -4.54 6.21 1.14
C ALA A 76 -5.65 5.26 0.70
N PHE A 77 -6.68 5.15 1.52
CA PHE A 77 -7.89 4.43 1.13
C PHE A 77 -8.68 5.31 0.15
N GLU A 78 -8.40 5.20 -1.14
CA GLU A 78 -9.39 5.56 -2.13
C GLU A 78 -10.48 4.48 -2.09
N GLN A 79 -11.72 4.86 -1.75
CA GLN A 79 -12.86 4.09 -2.20
C GLN A 79 -12.81 4.11 -3.73
N THR A 80 -12.09 3.16 -4.32
CA THR A 80 -12.29 2.82 -5.72
C THR A 80 -13.65 2.13 -5.77
N GLY A 81 -14.72 2.92 -5.66
CA GLY A 81 -16.05 2.55 -6.10
C GLY A 81 -15.99 2.41 -7.61
N GLY A 82 -15.35 1.35 -8.09
CA GLY A 82 -15.49 0.93 -9.47
C GLY A 82 -16.88 0.34 -9.59
N SER A 83 -17.75 1.00 -10.36
CA SER A 83 -18.99 0.39 -10.86
C SER A 83 -18.68 -1.03 -11.36
N PRO A 84 -19.53 -2.04 -11.07
CA PRO A 84 -19.37 -3.35 -11.68
C PRO A 84 -19.31 -3.21 -13.20
N PRO A 85 -18.57 -4.09 -13.92
CA PRO A 85 -18.52 -4.04 -15.37
C PRO A 85 -19.95 -4.07 -15.93
N PRO A 86 -20.26 -3.33 -17.02
CA PRO A 86 -21.57 -3.40 -17.63
C PRO A 86 -21.85 -4.86 -17.97
N SER A 87 -22.93 -5.40 -17.38
CA SER A 87 -23.35 -6.77 -17.63
C SER A 87 -23.75 -6.86 -19.11
N THR A 88 -22.83 -7.32 -19.96
CA THR A 88 -23.13 -7.65 -21.35
C THR A 88 -24.02 -8.88 -21.33
N ARG A 89 -25.33 -8.65 -21.25
CA ARG A 89 -26.32 -9.62 -21.74
C ARG A 89 -26.45 -9.38 -23.25
N PRO A 90 -25.98 -10.28 -24.13
CA PRO A 90 -26.47 -10.28 -25.48
C PRO A 90 -27.92 -10.78 -25.43
N ASN A 91 -28.86 -9.85 -25.64
CA ASN A 91 -30.25 -10.20 -25.92
C ASN A 91 -30.27 -10.88 -27.29
N ARG A 92 -30.74 -12.12 -27.34
CA ARG A 92 -31.05 -12.83 -28.59
C ARG A 92 -32.18 -12.08 -29.32
N PRO A 93 -32.09 -11.86 -30.64
CA PRO A 93 -33.26 -11.70 -31.48
C PRO A 93 -33.44 -12.90 -32.42
N SER A 94 -34.68 -13.41 -32.41
CA SER A 94 -35.39 -14.26 -33.39
C SER A 94 -34.85 -15.65 -33.71
#